data_AF-A0A2N0NCI2-F1
#
_entry.id   AF-A0A2N0NCI2-F1
#
_cell.length_a   1.000
_cell.length_b   1.000
_cell.length_c   1.000
_cell.angle_alpha   90.00
_cell.angle_beta   90.00
_cell.angle_gamma   90.00
#
_symmetry.space_group_name_H-M   'P 1'
#
loop_
_entity.id
_entity.type
_entity.pdbx_description
1 polymer ?
#
loop_
_entity_poly.entity_id
_entity_poly.type
_entity_poly.pdbx_seq_one_letter_code
_entity_poly.pdbx_strand_id
1 'polypeptide(L)'
;MELILEKVKGHSGDAMNEMADELTKSTGNSNHYFNNRFNYSNRTVRFFPIFKQIPIEYNLRKFIKTLMNTRVAAEWSILKTNEYETPIDWNITWNLIHRYKGFNCISVKKHWHLIFITKLFAKLLSIETMAYN
;
A
#
# COMPACT_ATOMS: atom_id res chain seq x y z
N MET A 1 23.29 -8.32 -41.00
CA MET A 1 23.29 -6.86 -41.24
C MET A 1 24.15 -6.26 -40.15
N GLU A 2 25.29 -5.68 -40.50
CA GLU A 2 26.25 -5.13 -39.56
C GLU A 2 25.98 -3.64 -39.39
N LEU A 3 25.86 -3.18 -38.14
CA LEU A 3 25.58 -1.79 -37.83
C LEU A 3 26.91 -1.02 -37.75
N ILE A 4 27.11 -0.06 -38.64
CA ILE A 4 28.27 0.83 -38.64
C ILE A 4 27.85 2.17 -38.04
N LEU A 5 28.56 2.63 -37.01
CA LEU A 5 28.31 3.90 -36.34
C LEU A 5 29.38 4.92 -36.75
N GLU A 6 28.95 6.02 -37.35
CA GLU A 6 29.83 7.10 -37.77
C GLU A 6 29.55 8.37 -36.96
N LYS A 7 30.62 8.97 -36.42
CA LYS A 7 30.53 10.22 -35.65
C LYS A 7 30.71 11.41 -36.60
N VAL A 8 29.64 12.16 -36.81
CA VAL A 8 29.65 13.36 -37.66
C VAL A 8 29.86 14.62 -36.81
N LYS A 9 30.58 15.61 -37.36
CA LYS A 9 30.78 16.92 -36.71
C LYS A 9 29.49 17.75 -36.84
N GLY A 10 29.11 18.47 -35.79
CA GLY A 10 27.96 19.38 -35.84
C GLY A 10 28.15 20.47 -36.90
N HIS A 11 27.05 20.83 -37.59
CA HIS A 11 27.03 21.85 -38.64
C HIS A 11 28.05 21.60 -39.76
N SER A 12 28.28 20.33 -40.11
CA SER A 12 29.17 19.94 -41.21
C SER A 12 28.51 20.05 -42.59
N GLY A 13 27.26 20.50 -42.70
CA GLY A 13 26.49 20.46 -43.93
C GLY A 13 25.88 19.10 -44.25
N ASP A 14 25.88 18.15 -43.31
CA ASP A 14 25.18 16.87 -43.50
C ASP A 14 23.68 17.07 -43.28
N ALA A 15 22.91 16.92 -44.35
CA ALA A 15 21.49 17.25 -44.36
C ALA A 15 20.67 16.40 -43.37
N MET A 16 21.04 15.13 -43.15
CA MET A 16 20.29 14.27 -42.22
C MET A 16 20.63 14.59 -40.76
N ASN A 17 21.89 14.89 -40.47
CA ASN A 17 22.33 15.34 -39.15
C ASN A 17 21.73 16.72 -38.81
N GLU A 18 21.65 17.64 -39.77
CA GLU A 18 21.01 18.95 -39.60
C GLU A 18 19.49 18.82 -39.40
N MET A 19 18.82 17.98 -40.19
CA MET A 19 17.40 17.67 -39.99
C MET A 19 17.14 17.05 -38.61
N ALA A 20 17.98 16.12 -38.17
CA ALA A 20 17.88 15.53 -36.83
C ALA A 20 18.06 16.59 -35.72
N ASP A 21 19.02 17.51 -35.89
CA ASP A 21 19.27 18.61 -34.94
C ASP A 21 18.09 19.61 -34.88
N GLU A 22 17.51 19.97 -36.03
CA GLU A 22 16.30 20.82 -36.11
C GLU A 22 15.06 20.16 -35.48
N LEU A 23 14.85 18.86 -35.71
CA LEU A 23 13.79 18.09 -35.08
C LEU A 23 13.95 18.04 -33.56
N THR A 24 15.19 17.94 -33.07
CA THR A 24 15.47 17.94 -31.63
C THR A 24 15.18 19.32 -31.00
N LYS A 25 15.55 20.40 -31.68
CA LYS A 25 15.29 21.79 -31.26
C LYS A 25 13.79 22.11 -31.19
N SER A 26 13.01 21.64 -32.16
CA SER A 26 11.55 21.85 -32.18
C SER A 26 10.82 21.07 -31.07
N THR A 27 11.35 19.90 -30.70
CA THR A 27 10.80 19.08 -29.60
C THR A 27 11.08 19.69 -28.21
N GLY A 28 12.23 20.37 -28.05
CA GLY A 28 12.66 21.04 -26.82
C GLY A 28 11.72 22.14 -26.31
N ASN A 29 10.95 22.76 -27.20
CA ASN A 29 10.02 23.86 -26.89
C ASN A 29 8.56 23.41 -26.68
N SER A 30 8.28 22.11 -26.74
CA SER A 30 6.94 21.63 -26.44
C SER A 30 6.72 21.58 -24.92
N ASN A 31 5.71 22.31 -24.43
CA ASN A 31 5.18 22.14 -23.06
C ASN A 31 4.53 20.74 -22.84
N HIS A 32 4.71 19.81 -23.78
CA HIS A 32 4.19 18.44 -23.76
C HIS A 32 5.22 17.44 -23.21
N TYR A 33 6.24 17.90 -22.49
CA TYR A 33 6.96 17.02 -21.59
C TYR A 33 6.00 16.51 -20.53
N PHE A 34 5.57 15.25 -20.67
CA PHE A 34 4.85 14.55 -19.62
C PHE A 34 5.80 14.42 -18.42
N ASN A 35 5.70 15.38 -17.50
CA ASN A 35 6.56 15.51 -16.35
C ASN A 35 6.17 14.47 -15.31
N ASN A 36 6.63 13.23 -15.52
CA ASN A 36 6.58 12.14 -14.55
C ASN A 36 7.57 12.40 -13.40
N ARG A 37 7.44 13.53 -12.70
CA ARG A 37 8.26 13.87 -11.52
C ARG A 37 7.80 13.05 -10.31
N PHE A 38 7.88 11.73 -10.43
CA PHE A 38 7.59 10.82 -9.33
C PHE A 38 8.84 10.62 -8.48
N ASN A 39 8.78 11.10 -7.24
CA ASN A 39 9.84 10.87 -6.25
C ASN A 39 9.86 9.43 -5.69
N TYR A 40 8.90 8.58 -6.08
CA TYR A 40 8.65 7.28 -5.42
C TYR A 40 8.63 6.05 -6.35
N SER A 41 8.97 6.18 -7.64
CA SER A 41 9.08 5.02 -8.54
C SER A 41 10.42 4.29 -8.39
N ASN A 42 10.42 2.97 -8.60
CA ASN A 42 11.66 2.20 -8.73
C ASN A 42 12.51 2.76 -9.89
N ARG A 43 13.81 2.98 -9.68
CA ARG A 43 14.72 3.50 -10.72
C ARG A 43 14.84 2.57 -11.93
N THR A 44 14.62 1.26 -11.72
CA THR A 44 14.80 0.23 -12.75
C THR A 44 13.56 0.04 -13.63
N VAL A 45 12.35 0.22 -13.09
CA VAL A 45 11.10 0.06 -13.82
C VAL A 45 10.15 1.21 -13.47
N ARG A 46 9.92 2.09 -14.45
CA ARG A 46 8.97 3.20 -14.33
C ARG A 46 7.59 2.73 -14.81
N PHE A 47 6.71 2.41 -13.88
CA PHE A 47 5.31 2.07 -14.18
C PHE A 47 4.37 2.88 -13.29
N PHE A 48 3.13 3.06 -13.75
CA PHE A 48 2.12 3.86 -13.09
C PHE A 48 0.96 2.97 -12.65
N PRO A 49 0.90 2.56 -11.36
CA PRO A 49 -0.20 1.74 -10.88
C PRO A 49 -1.49 2.56 -10.84
N ILE A 50 -2.53 2.07 -11.53
CA ILE A 50 -3.86 2.68 -11.61
C ILE A 50 -4.86 1.71 -10.98
N PHE A 51 -5.78 2.22 -10.17
CA PHE A 51 -6.94 1.47 -9.70
C PHE A 51 -8.22 2.19 -10.09
N LYS A 52 -9.08 1.56 -10.89
CA LYS A 52 -10.35 2.14 -11.38
C LYS A 52 -10.17 3.55 -11.99
N GLN A 53 -9.20 3.72 -12.87
CA GLN A 53 -8.84 5.02 -13.46
C GLN A 53 -8.33 6.09 -12.48
N ILE A 54 -8.15 5.74 -11.20
CA ILE A 54 -7.56 6.62 -10.19
C ILE A 54 -6.07 6.29 -10.07
N PRO A 55 -5.17 7.26 -10.29
CA PRO A 55 -3.75 7.05 -10.13
C PRO A 55 -3.39 6.81 -8.66
N ILE A 56 -2.60 5.77 -8.38
CA ILE A 56 -2.08 5.52 -7.03
C ILE A 56 -0.82 6.40 -6.86
N GLU A 57 -1.03 7.68 -6.60
CA GLU A 57 0.03 8.70 -6.43
C GLU A 57 0.83 8.56 -5.13
N TYR A 58 0.40 7.70 -4.21
CA TYR A 58 1.08 7.50 -2.93
C TYR A 58 2.03 6.30 -2.95
N ASN A 59 3.07 6.36 -2.10
CA ASN A 59 3.90 5.22 -1.71
C ASN A 59 3.01 3.96 -1.59
N LEU A 60 3.16 3.01 -2.52
CA LEU A 60 2.30 1.82 -2.65
C LEU A 60 2.13 1.09 -1.31
N ARG A 61 3.20 1.06 -0.49
CA ARG A 61 3.17 0.51 0.87
C ARG A 61 2.17 1.24 1.76
N LYS A 62 2.14 2.58 1.73
CA LYS A 62 1.20 3.40 2.51
C LYS A 62 -0.23 3.19 2.03
N PHE A 63 -0.46 3.11 0.72
CA PHE A 63 -1.76 2.81 0.14
C PHE A 63 -2.28 1.44 0.63
N ILE A 64 -1.48 0.37 0.42
CA ILE A 64 -1.84 -0.99 0.85
C ILE A 64 -2.10 -1.03 2.37
N LYS A 65 -1.24 -0.40 3.18
CA LYS A 65 -1.42 -0.34 4.64
C LYS A 65 -2.75 0.32 5.02
N THR A 66 -3.09 1.42 4.37
CA THR A 66 -4.34 2.16 4.65
C THR A 66 -5.56 1.33 4.26
N LEU A 67 -5.52 0.69 3.09
CA LEU A 67 -6.59 -0.19 2.61
C LEU A 67 -6.84 -1.35 3.58
N MET A 68 -5.77 -2.05 4.00
CA MET A 68 -5.88 -3.18 4.92
C MET A 68 -6.43 -2.75 6.29
N ASN A 69 -5.93 -1.63 6.84
CA ASN A 69 -6.44 -1.10 8.11
C ASN A 69 -7.92 -0.71 8.02
N THR A 70 -8.34 -0.11 6.90
CA THR A 70 -9.74 0.30 6.68
C THR A 70 -10.65 -0.91 6.59
N ARG A 71 -10.24 -1.96 5.85
CA ARG A 71 -10.96 -3.22 5.77
C ARG A 71 -11.17 -3.84 7.15
N VAL A 72 -10.08 -3.98 7.91
CA VAL A 72 -10.13 -4.52 9.27
C VAL A 72 -11.10 -3.70 10.13
N ALA A 73 -10.98 -2.37 10.14
CA ALA A 73 -11.90 -1.51 10.88
C ALA A 73 -13.37 -1.67 10.49
N ALA A 74 -13.67 -1.84 9.19
CA ALA A 74 -15.02 -2.12 8.71
C ALA A 74 -15.54 -3.49 9.20
N GLU A 75 -14.73 -4.55 9.11
CA GLU A 75 -15.06 -5.88 9.63
C GLU A 75 -15.35 -5.82 11.14
N TRP A 76 -14.55 -5.06 11.91
CA TRP A 76 -14.79 -4.81 13.33
C TRP A 76 -16.09 -4.04 13.60
N SER A 77 -16.41 -3.05 12.77
CA SER A 77 -17.64 -2.27 12.91
C SER A 77 -18.90 -3.12 12.74
N ILE A 78 -18.83 -4.16 11.89
CA ILE A 78 -19.96 -5.02 11.53
C ILE A 78 -20.14 -6.19 12.52
N LEU A 79 -19.25 -6.37 13.51
CA LEU A 79 -19.42 -7.42 14.51
C LEU A 79 -20.73 -7.26 15.28
N LYS A 80 -21.51 -8.36 15.36
CA LYS A 80 -22.82 -8.43 16.05
C LYS A 80 -22.79 -7.97 17.50
N THR A 81 -21.63 -7.93 18.15
CA THR A 81 -21.46 -7.34 19.50
C THR A 81 -21.78 -5.86 19.56
N ASN A 82 -21.75 -5.15 18.43
CA ASN A 82 -22.16 -3.74 18.33
C ASN A 82 -23.68 -3.59 18.10
N GLU A 83 -24.40 -4.67 17.78
CA GLU A 83 -25.85 -4.65 17.50
C GLU A 83 -26.72 -4.95 18.73
N TYR A 84 -26.15 -5.49 19.81
CA TYR A 84 -26.89 -5.81 21.04
C TYR A 84 -26.95 -4.62 21.99
N GLU A 85 -28.14 -4.38 22.56
CA GLU A 85 -28.43 -3.38 23.60
C GLU A 85 -27.68 -3.58 24.92
N THR A 86 -26.99 -4.73 25.11
CA THR A 86 -26.19 -4.95 26.32
C THR A 86 -24.97 -4.03 26.29
N PRO A 87 -24.87 -3.04 27.19
CA PRO A 87 -23.74 -2.12 27.20
C PRO A 87 -22.47 -2.92 27.49
N ILE A 88 -21.57 -2.99 26.51
CA ILE A 88 -20.23 -3.49 26.72
C ILE A 88 -19.53 -2.53 27.67
N ASP A 89 -19.08 -3.03 28.82
CA ASP A 89 -18.17 -2.26 29.67
C ASP A 89 -16.80 -2.21 28.97
N TRP A 90 -16.61 -1.15 28.20
CA TRP A 90 -15.38 -0.87 27.47
C TRP A 90 -14.19 -0.69 28.42
N ASN A 91 -14.40 -0.17 29.63
CA ASN A 91 -13.31 0.02 30.59
C ASN A 91 -12.77 -1.34 31.05
N ILE A 92 -13.64 -2.27 31.43
CA ILE A 92 -13.23 -3.64 31.81
C ILE A 92 -12.59 -4.35 30.61
N THR A 93 -13.20 -4.24 29.43
CA THR A 93 -12.72 -4.88 28.20
C THR A 93 -11.33 -4.41 27.82
N TRP A 94 -11.10 -3.09 27.79
CA TRP A 94 -9.78 -2.53 27.49
C TRP A 94 -8.76 -2.86 28.56
N ASN A 95 -9.11 -2.82 29.85
CA ASN A 95 -8.23 -3.23 30.93
C ASN A 95 -7.78 -4.69 30.79
N LEU A 96 -8.67 -5.59 30.34
CA LEU A 96 -8.33 -6.98 30.08
C LEU A 96 -7.35 -7.10 28.89
N ILE A 97 -7.62 -6.41 27.78
CA ILE A 97 -6.76 -6.44 26.58
C ILE A 97 -5.38 -5.81 26.87
N HIS A 98 -5.34 -4.70 27.60
CA HIS A 98 -4.11 -3.98 27.93
C HIS A 98 -3.11 -4.83 28.72
N ARG A 99 -3.57 -5.77 29.55
CA ARG A 99 -2.71 -6.72 30.27
C ARG A 99 -1.88 -7.62 29.34
N TYR A 100 -2.33 -7.79 28.09
CA TYR A 100 -1.68 -8.63 27.09
C TYR A 100 -1.10 -7.82 25.92
N LYS A 101 -1.29 -6.49 25.89
CA LYS A 101 -0.78 -5.60 24.85
C LYS A 101 0.60 -5.05 25.23
N GLY A 102 1.64 -5.48 24.52
CA GLY A 102 3.01 -4.98 24.66
C GLY A 102 3.86 -5.34 23.44
N PHE A 103 4.73 -4.43 23.01
CA PHE A 103 5.49 -4.52 21.75
C PHE A 103 6.71 -5.46 21.80
N ASN A 104 7.06 -6.01 22.96
CA ASN A 104 8.26 -6.84 23.11
C ASN A 104 7.87 -8.28 23.47
N CYS A 105 8.10 -9.18 22.53
CA CYS A 105 8.02 -10.65 22.65
C CYS A 105 6.91 -11.16 23.58
N ILE A 106 5.69 -11.21 23.04
CA ILE A 106 4.58 -11.91 23.68
C ILE A 106 4.96 -13.39 23.74
N SER A 107 5.09 -13.97 24.93
CA SER A 107 5.23 -15.44 25.03
C SER A 107 4.06 -16.10 24.31
N VAL A 108 4.28 -17.26 23.68
CA VAL A 108 3.24 -18.00 22.95
C VAL A 108 1.96 -18.12 23.79
N LYS A 109 2.10 -18.37 25.09
CA LYS A 109 1.00 -18.39 26.06
C LYS A 109 0.22 -17.07 26.09
N LYS A 110 0.88 -15.92 26.26
CA LYS A 110 0.20 -14.61 26.30
C LYS A 110 -0.47 -14.26 24.96
N HIS A 111 0.13 -14.65 23.84
CA HIS A 111 -0.45 -14.46 22.51
C HIS A 111 -1.74 -15.27 22.34
N TRP A 112 -1.74 -16.54 22.76
CA TRP A 112 -2.94 -17.38 22.79
C TRP A 112 -4.04 -16.81 23.68
N HIS A 113 -3.70 -16.27 24.84
CA HIS A 113 -4.70 -15.65 25.72
C HIS A 113 -5.32 -14.40 25.08
N LEU A 114 -4.52 -13.55 24.43
CA LEU A 114 -5.04 -12.40 23.71
C LEU A 114 -5.96 -12.81 22.55
N ILE A 115 -5.59 -13.84 21.78
CA ILE A 115 -6.44 -14.41 20.73
C ILE A 115 -7.74 -14.95 21.33
N PHE A 116 -7.66 -15.70 22.43
CA PHE A 116 -8.83 -16.27 23.09
C PHE A 116 -9.80 -15.19 23.56
N ILE A 117 -9.32 -14.17 24.28
CA ILE A 117 -10.11 -13.02 24.73
C ILE A 117 -10.76 -12.31 23.55
N THR A 118 -10.01 -12.11 22.46
CA THR A 118 -10.50 -11.47 21.23
C THR A 118 -11.60 -12.29 20.55
N LYS A 119 -11.43 -13.61 20.44
CA LYS A 119 -12.43 -14.50 19.86
C LYS A 119 -13.69 -14.60 20.72
N LEU A 120 -13.53 -14.62 22.05
CA LEU A 120 -14.63 -14.60 23.00
C LEU A 120 -15.43 -13.30 22.89
N PHE A 121 -14.74 -12.16 22.83
CA PHE A 121 -15.36 -10.85 22.60
C PHE A 121 -16.13 -10.81 21.28
N ALA A 122 -15.54 -11.30 20.19
CA ALA A 122 -16.20 -11.33 18.89
C ALA A 122 -17.29 -12.42 18.75
N LYS A 123 -17.60 -13.17 19.83
CA LYS A 123 -18.50 -14.34 19.81
C LYS A 123 -18.14 -15.39 18.73
N LEU A 124 -16.84 -15.50 18.41
CA LEU A 124 -16.31 -16.44 17.41
C LEU A 124 -16.01 -17.83 17.99
N LEU A 125 -16.13 -18.01 19.30
CA LEU A 125 -16.04 -19.32 19.97
C LEU A 125 -17.45 -19.89 20.15
N SER A 126 -17.68 -21.11 19.66
CA SER A 126 -18.90 -21.85 19.99
C SER A 126 -18.86 -22.30 21.46
N ILE A 127 -20.01 -22.28 22.13
CA ILE A 127 -20.16 -22.68 23.55
C ILE A 127 -19.59 -24.09 23.80
N GLU A 128 -19.69 -24.98 22.80
CA GLU A 128 -19.16 -26.34 22.86
C GLU A 128 -17.64 -26.41 23.10
N THR A 129 -16.87 -25.44 22.61
CA THR A 129 -15.41 -25.42 22.79
C THR A 129 -14.96 -24.99 24.20
N MET A 130 -15.84 -24.39 24.98
CA MET A 130 -15.54 -23.97 26.37
C MET A 130 -15.74 -25.11 27.39
N ALA A 131 -16.42 -26.20 27.01
CA ALA A 131 -16.73 -27.31 27.90
C ALA A 131 -15.62 -28.39 28.00
N TYR A 132 -14.55 -28.27 27.19
CA TYR A 132 -13.51 -29.30 27.06
C TYR A 132 -12.08 -28.85 27.47
N ASN A 133 -11.93 -27.78 28.25
CA ASN A 133 -10.63 -27.37 28.82
C ASN A 133 -10.65 -27.36 30.35
#